data_AF-A0A847ZQV9-F1
#
_entry.id   AF-A0A847ZQV9-F1
#
_cell.length_a   1.000
_cell.length_b   1.000
_cell.length_c   1.000
_cell.angle_alpha   90.00
_cell.angle_beta   90.00
_cell.angle_gamma   90.00
#
_symmetry.space_group_name_H-M   'P 1'
#
loop_
_entity.id
_entity.type
_entity.pdbx_description
1 polymer ?
#
loop_
_entity_poly.entity_id
_entity_poly.type
_entity_poly.pdbx_seq_one_letter_code
_entity_poly.pdbx_strand_id
1 'polypeptide(L)' 'LEIERFREDDQQVIPTTLDYHGMSGLSMELRQKLSRVRPATLGQATRVEGMTPAALACVLSSIRKPVRRST' A
#
# COMPACT_ATOMS: atom_id res chain seq x y z
N LEU A 1 21.10 -11.38 3.94
CA LEU A 1 19.89 -11.86 4.62
C LEU A 1 18.79 -10.80 4.84
N GLU A 2 18.95 -9.54 4.39
CA GLU A 2 17.84 -8.55 4.40
C GLU A 2 17.14 -8.37 3.06
N ILE A 3 17.82 -8.70 1.96
CA ILE A 3 17.33 -8.46 0.59
C ILE A 3 16.23 -9.48 0.19
N GLU A 4 16.24 -10.68 0.79
CA GLU A 4 15.31 -11.76 0.42
C GLU A 4 13.89 -11.54 0.95
N ARG A 5 13.74 -11.05 2.19
CA ARG A 5 12.41 -10.69 2.72
C ARG A 5 11.74 -9.54 1.96
N PHE A 6 12.54 -8.64 1.37
CA PHE A 6 12.04 -7.57 0.53
C PHE A 6 11.47 -8.08 -0.80
N ARG A 7 11.98 -9.20 -1.31
CA ARG A 7 11.51 -9.81 -2.57
C ARG A 7 10.18 -10.54 -2.42
N GLU A 8 9.93 -11.14 -1.26
CA GLU A 8 8.68 -11.87 -1.00
C GLU A 8 7.49 -10.90 -0.88
N ASP A 9 7.69 -9.74 -0.25
CA ASP A 9 6.66 -8.67 -0.18
C ASP A 9 6.48 -7.93 -1.52
N ASP A 10 7.46 -7.99 -2.43
CA ASP A 10 7.38 -7.38 -3.77
C ASP A 10 6.27 -8.01 -4.64
N GLN A 11 5.85 -9.24 -4.34
CA GLN A 11 4.84 -9.98 -5.09
C GLN A 11 3.39 -9.76 -4.61
N GLN A 12 3.18 -9.03 -3.51
CA GLN A 12 1.82 -8.69 -3.07
C GLN A 12 1.15 -7.73 -4.06
N VAL A 13 0.19 -8.25 -4.82
CA VAL A 13 -0.59 -7.46 -5.77
C VAL A 13 -1.53 -6.52 -5.03
N ILE A 14 -1.48 -5.24 -5.42
CA ILE A 14 -2.41 -4.24 -4.92
C ILE A 14 -3.64 -4.22 -5.84
N PRO A 15 -4.85 -4.42 -5.32
CA PRO A 15 -6.07 -4.30 -6.11
C PRO A 15 -6.21 -2.89 -6.69
N THR A 16 -6.56 -2.77 -7.96
CA THR A 16 -6.80 -1.48 -8.62
C THR A 16 -8.01 -0.72 -8.05
N THR A 17 -8.87 -1.43 -7.31
CA THR A 17 -10.04 -0.89 -6.60
C THR A 17 -9.71 -0.43 -5.18
N LEU A 18 -8.46 -0.54 -4.73
CA LEU A 18 -8.07 -0.12 -3.39
C LEU A 18 -8.18 1.39 -3.25
N ASP A 19 -8.96 1.85 -2.27
CA ASP A 19 -9.07 3.26 -1.97
C ASP A 19 -8.00 3.69 -0.96
N TYR A 20 -7.05 4.52 -1.43
CA TYR A 20 -6.04 5.14 -0.57
C TYR A 20 -6.58 6.33 0.21
N HIS A 21 -7.62 7.02 -0.28
CA HIS A 21 -8.15 8.21 0.37
C HIS A 21 -8.78 7.90 1.73
N GLY A 22 -9.43 6.75 1.88
CA GLY A 22 -9.98 6.27 3.16
C GLY A 22 -8.98 5.74 4.18
N MET A 23 -7.68 5.63 3.86
CA MET A 23 -6.70 5.04 4.78
C MET A 23 -6.20 6.03 5.84
N SER A 24 -6.69 5.89 7.08
CA SER A 24 -6.33 6.76 8.21
C SER A 24 -4.83 6.78 8.54
N GLY A 25 -4.08 5.72 8.21
CA GLY A 25 -2.64 5.62 8.48
C GLY A 25 -1.72 6.21 7.40
N LEU A 26 -2.29 6.84 6.38
CA LEU A 26 -1.53 7.53 5.33
C LEU A 26 -1.67 9.05 5.46
N SER A 27 -0.58 9.80 5.30
CA SER A 27 -0.64 11.26 5.16
C SER A 27 -1.33 11.67 3.86
N MET A 28 -1.93 12.86 3.81
CA MET A 28 -2.62 13.36 2.61
C MET A 28 -1.73 13.34 1.36
N GLU A 29 -0.48 13.79 1.50
CA GLU A 29 0.49 13.78 0.41
C GLU A 29 0.78 12.36 -0.10
N LEU A 30 0.94 11.40 0.82
CA LEU A 30 1.19 10.00 0.45
C LEU A 30 -0.03 9.37 -0.21
N ARG A 31 -1.25 9.67 0.23
CA ARG A 31 -2.50 9.24 -0.42
C ARG A 31 -2.58 9.77 -1.85
N GLN A 32 -2.24 11.03 -2.08
CA GLN A 32 -2.20 11.63 -3.41
C GLN A 32 -1.12 10.97 -4.29
N LYS A 33 0.09 10.80 -3.77
CA LYS A 33 1.20 10.14 -4.47
C LYS A 33 0.83 8.71 -4.86
N LEU A 34 0.30 7.90 -3.93
CA LEU A 34 -0.15 6.54 -4.21
C LEU A 34 -1.31 6.50 -5.21
N SER A 35 -2.27 7.40 -5.09
CA SER A 35 -3.41 7.48 -6.03
C SER A 35 -3.00 7.90 -7.43
N ARG A 36 -1.91 8.66 -7.56
CA ARG A 36 -1.31 9.08 -8.84
C ARG A 36 -0.41 8.00 -9.44
N VAL A 37 0.47 7.41 -8.64
CA VAL A 37 1.42 6.36 -9.07
C VAL A 37 0.69 5.05 -9.35
N ARG A 38 -0.34 4.74 -8.56
CA ARG A 38 -1.08 3.45 -8.57
C ARG A 38 -0.15 2.25 -8.71
N PRO A 39 0.70 2.00 -7.71
CA PRO A 39 1.61 0.86 -7.74
C PRO A 39 0.82 -0.44 -7.87
N ALA A 40 1.25 -1.32 -8.78
CA ALA A 40 0.61 -2.61 -9.00
C ALA A 40 0.94 -3.62 -7.89
N THR A 41 2.07 -3.41 -7.19
CA THR A 41 2.52 -4.28 -6.12
C THR A 41 2.99 -3.50 -4.89
N LEU A 42 3.02 -4.16 -3.74
CA LEU A 42 3.52 -3.56 -2.50
C LEU A 42 4.99 -3.14 -2.64
N GLY A 43 5.79 -3.93 -3.35
CA GLY A 43 7.16 -3.60 -3.73
C GLY A 43 7.29 -2.27 -4.47
N GLN A 44 6.42 -2.01 -5.46
CA GLN A 44 6.38 -0.71 -6.12
C GLN A 44 5.93 0.41 -5.17
N ALA A 45 5.01 0.14 -4.26
CA ALA A 45 4.58 1.12 -3.26
C ALA A 45 5.72 1.54 -2.32
N THR A 46 6.67 0.65 -2.00
CA THR A 46 7.86 0.99 -1.19
C THR A 46 8.74 2.08 -1.81
N ARG A 47 8.72 2.20 -3.15
CA ARG A 47 9.53 3.17 -3.90
C ARG A 47 8.88 4.55 -3.98
N VAL A 48 7.65 4.70 -3.48
CA VAL A 48 6.97 5.99 -3.44
C VAL A 48 7.67 6.89 -2.43
N GLU A 49 8.00 8.09 -2.86
CA GLU A 49 8.69 9.08 -2.02
C GLU A 49 7.87 9.41 -0.77
N GLY A 50 8.50 9.29 0.40
CA GLY A 50 7.87 9.49 1.70
C GLY A 50 7.12 8.26 2.23
N MET A 51 7.28 7.10 1.57
CA MET A 51 6.78 5.83 2.11
C MET A 51 7.52 5.47 3.41
N THR A 52 6.76 5.01 4.40
CA THR A 52 7.28 4.56 5.69
C THR A 52 6.83 3.12 5.97
N PRO A 53 7.53 2.37 6.84
CA PRO A 53 7.10 1.02 7.22
C PRO A 53 5.68 0.97 7.79
N ALA A 54 5.27 2.00 8.55
CA ALA A 54 3.92 2.09 9.11
C ALA A 54 2.85 2.31 8.03
N ALA A 55 3.14 3.15 7.03
CA ALA A 55 2.26 3.36 5.89
C ALA A 55 2.13 2.09 5.03
N LEU A 56 3.24 1.39 4.80
CA LEU A 56 3.25 0.13 4.07
C LEU A 56 2.40 -0.93 4.77
N ALA A 57 2.51 -1.03 6.10
CA ALA A 57 1.67 -1.91 6.91
C ALA A 57 0.18 -1.57 6.81
N CYS A 58 -0.18 -0.28 6.69
CA CYS A 58 -1.57 0.14 6.48
C CYS A 58 -2.10 -0.30 5.12
N VAL A 59 -1.30 -0.18 4.05
CA VAL A 59 -1.65 -0.66 2.71
C VAL A 59 -1.81 -2.19 2.73
N LEU A 60 -0.85 -2.92 3.29
CA LEU A 60 -0.89 -4.38 3.43
C LEU A 60 -2.14 -4.84 4.22
N SER A 61 -2.46 -4.16 5.32
CA SER A 61 -3.66 -4.42 6.10
C SER A 61 -4.93 -4.17 5.30
N SER A 62 -4.95 -3.13 4.45
CA SER A 62 -6.09 -2.80 3.61
C SER A 62 -6.30 -3.80 2.46
N ILE A 63 -5.22 -4.35 1.90
CA ILE A 63 -5.29 -5.43 0.90
C ILE A 63 -5.84 -6.72 1.52
N ARG A 64 -5.41 -7.05 2.74
CA ARG A 64 -5.84 -8.25 3.47
C ARG A 64 -7.24 -8.13 4.08
N LYS A 65 -7.70 -6.92 4.38
CA LYS A 65 -9.06 -6.70 4.87
C LYS A 65 -10.02 -6.94 3.70
N PRO A 66 -10.90 -7.96 3.76
CA PRO A 66 -11.99 -8.03 2.81
C PRO A 66 -12.78 -6.73 2.95
N VAL A 67 -13.06 -6.07 1.82
CA VAL A 67 -13.88 -4.86 1.74
C VAL A 67 -15.16 -5.15 2.51
N ARG A 68 -15.22 -4.69 3.77
CA ARG A 68 -16.43 -4.74 4.56
C ARG A 68 -17.33 -3.72 3.91
N ARG A 69 -18.16 -4.20 2.97
CA ARG A 69 -19.31 -3.47 2.49
C ARG A 69 -20.17 -3.25 3.72
N SER A 70 -20.04 -2.07 4.33
CA SER A 70 -20.99 -1.58 5.31
C SER A 70 -22.28 -1.36 4.54
N THR A 71 -23.19 -2.32 4.66
CA THR A 71 -24.59 -2.22 4.25
C THR A 71 -25.28 -1.10 5.01
#